data_AF-A0A2E4WQ37-F1
#
_entry.id   AF-A0A2E4WQ37-F1
#
_cell.length_a   1.000
_cell.length_b   1.000
_cell.length_c   1.000
_cell.angle_alpha   90.00
_cell.angle_beta   90.00
_cell.angle_gamma   90.00
#
_symmetry.space_group_name_H-M   'P 1'
#
loop_
_entity.id
_entity.type
_entity.pdbx_description
1 polymer ?
#
loop_
_entity_poly.entity_id
_entity_poly.type
_entity_poly.pdbx_seq_one_letter_code
_entity_poly.pdbx_strand_id
1 'polypeptide(L)' 'MKVNVTPKPQSLEVQEGMFVLNHSTTRNIRVKSQNYGTLPNWHPATGSPSWIYMDEVLIQ' A
#
# COMPACT_ATOMS: atom_id res chain seq x y z
N MET A 1 -15.97 16.71 -25.62
CA MET A 1 -16.70 15.79 -24.69
C MET A 1 -15.82 15.56 -23.48
N LYS A 2 -16.27 15.90 -22.27
CA LYS A 2 -15.56 15.53 -21.04
C LYS A 2 -16.03 14.12 -20.65
N VAL A 3 -15.16 13.12 -20.83
CA VAL A 3 -15.42 11.76 -20.36
C VAL A 3 -15.21 11.77 -18.85
N ASN A 4 -16.29 11.62 -18.08
CA ASN A 4 -16.23 11.39 -16.65
C ASN A 4 -15.86 9.93 -16.39
N VAL A 5 -14.57 9.62 -16.42
CA VAL A 5 -14.05 8.36 -15.90
C VAL A 5 -13.88 8.52 -14.40
N THR A 6 -14.95 8.23 -13.64
CA THR A 6 -14.77 7.82 -12.26
C THR A 6 -14.26 6.38 -12.34
N PRO A 7 -12.99 6.10 -12.01
CA PRO A 7 -12.51 4.72 -12.01
C PRO A 7 -13.39 3.96 -11.03
N LYS A 8 -14.02 2.85 -11.47
CA LYS A 8 -14.65 1.93 -10.53
C LYS A 8 -13.56 1.57 -9.51
N PRO A 9 -13.81 1.68 -8.19
CA PRO A 9 -12.83 1.27 -7.21
C PRO A 9 -12.52 -0.21 -7.48
N GLN A 10 -11.34 -0.45 -8.03
CA GLN A 10 -10.77 -1.78 -8.13
C GLN A 10 -10.63 -2.22 -6.68
N SER A 11 -11.37 -3.27 -6.30
CA SER A 11 -11.46 -3.84 -4.95
C SER A 11 -10.45 -3.25 -3.97
N LEU A 12 -10.92 -2.45 -2.99
CA LEU A 12 -10.09 -2.04 -1.87
C LEU A 12 -9.80 -3.29 -1.04
N GLU A 13 -8.75 -4.02 -1.40
CA GLU A 13 -8.16 -5.05 -0.54
C GLU A 13 -7.44 -4.34 0.60
N VAL A 14 -8.16 -4.15 1.70
CA VAL A 14 -7.55 -3.75 2.97
C VAL A 14 -6.83 -4.99 3.50
N GLN A 15 -5.51 -5.02 3.35
CA GLN A 15 -4.69 -6.08 3.92
C GLN A 15 -4.20 -5.64 5.30
N GLU A 16 -4.90 -6.08 6.35
CA GLU A 16 -4.39 -5.96 7.71
C GLU A 16 -3.23 -6.96 7.90
N GLY A 17 -2.07 -6.46 8.31
CA GLY A 17 -0.88 -7.26 8.60
C GLY A 17 -0.46 -7.13 10.06
N MET A 18 -0.41 -8.25 10.78
CA MET A 18 0.17 -8.27 12.13
C MET A 18 1.66 -8.62 12.08
N PHE A 19 2.49 -7.75 12.64
CA PHE A 19 3.93 -7.98 12.82
C PHE A 19 4.23 -8.16 14.30
N VAL A 20 4.78 -9.32 14.68
CA VAL A 20 5.21 -9.58 16.06
C VAL A 20 6.67 -9.17 16.22
N LEU A 21 6.94 -8.23 17.11
CA LEU A 21 8.30 -7.86 17.49
C LEU A 21 8.74 -8.75 18.65
N ASN A 22 9.76 -9.60 18.43
CA ASN A 22 10.26 -10.55 19.44
C ASN A 22 11.05 -9.87 20.60
N HIS A 23 11.24 -8.55 20.56
CA HIS A 23 11.97 -7.79 21.56
C HIS A 23 10.98 -7.01 22.42
N SER A 24 10.96 -7.28 23.72
CA SER A 24 9.95 -6.79 24.65
C SER A 24 10.06 -5.30 24.98
N THR A 25 11.18 -4.63 24.67
CA THR A 25 11.38 -3.23 25.05
C THR A 25 12.27 -2.52 24.04
N THR A 26 11.69 -1.54 23.35
CA THR A 26 12.41 -0.61 22.47
C THR A 26 11.91 0.81 22.72
N ARG A 27 12.79 1.79 22.55
CA ARG A 27 12.44 3.21 22.65
C ARG A 27 11.91 3.76 21.33
N ASN A 28 12.33 3.19 20.20
CA ASN A 28 12.04 3.74 18.88
C ASN A 28 11.62 2.61 17.94
N ILE A 29 10.60 2.89 17.12
CA ILE A 29 10.11 2.00 16.06
C ILE A 29 10.22 2.77 14.74
N ARG A 30 10.78 2.13 13.70
CA ARG A 30 10.85 2.69 12.35
C ARG A 30 10.07 1.81 11.40
N VAL A 31 8.96 2.33 10.89
CA VAL A 31 8.17 1.67 9.85
C VAL A 31 8.65 2.16 8.48
N LYS A 32 8.90 1.23 7.55
CA LYS A 32 9.27 1.51 6.17
C LYS A 32 8.35 0.74 5.25
N SER A 33 7.62 1.45 4.40
CA SER A 33 6.91 0.86 3.27
C SER A 33 7.70 1.09 1.99
N GLN A 34 7.88 0.05 1.19
CA GLN A 34 8.60 0.11 -0.08
C GLN A 34 7.58 0.07 -1.22
N ASN A 35 7.58 1.10 -2.05
CA ASN A 35 6.72 1.15 -3.23
C ASN A 35 7.09 0.03 -4.21
N TYR A 36 6.07 -0.60 -4.81
CA TYR A 36 6.24 -1.69 -5.76
C TYR A 36 7.04 -1.26 -7.01
N GLY A 37 7.13 0.05 -7.25
CA GLY A 37 7.82 0.63 -8.38
C GLY A 37 6.88 0.67 -9.58
N THR A 38 7.32 0.13 -10.70
CA THR A 38 6.57 0.15 -11.95
C THR A 38 5.59 -1.01 -12.01
N LEU A 39 4.36 -0.74 -12.48
CA LEU A 39 3.34 -1.76 -12.64
C LEU A 39 3.78 -2.85 -13.64
N PRO A 40 3.55 -4.13 -13.33
CA PRO A 40 4.05 -5.26 -14.11
C PRO A 40 3.23 -5.49 -15.38
N ASN A 41 3.78 -6.28 -16.31
CA ASN A 41 3.22 -6.50 -17.66
C ASN A 41 1.78 -7.02 -17.72
N TRP A 42 1.32 -7.70 -16.67
CA TRP A 42 -0.05 -8.23 -16.59
C TRP A 42 -1.08 -7.17 -16.14
N HIS A 43 -0.64 -5.99 -15.68
CA HIS A 43 -1.52 -4.96 -15.16
C HIS A 43 -2.02 -4.01 -16.28
N PRO A 44 -3.30 -3.60 -16.32
CA PRO A 44 -3.84 -2.71 -17.35
C PRO A 44 -3.10 -1.37 -17.50
N ALA A 45 -2.49 -0.88 -16.42
CA ALA A 45 -1.66 0.33 -16.40
C ALA A 45 -0.14 0.02 -16.40
N THR A 46 0.28 -1.06 -17.07
CA THR A 46 1.69 -1.47 -17.14
C THR A 46 2.64 -0.30 -17.47
N GLY A 47 3.84 -0.30 -16.87
CA GLY A 47 4.82 0.76 -17.10
C GLY A 47 4.59 2.05 -16.31
N SER A 48 3.41 2.22 -15.69
CA SER A 48 3.12 3.40 -14.85
C SER A 48 3.66 3.21 -13.42
N PRO A 49 3.98 4.31 -12.69
CA PRO A 49 4.35 4.22 -11.28
C PRO A 49 3.18 3.72 -10.44
N SER A 50 3.47 2.84 -9.49
CA SER A 50 2.51 2.36 -8.50
C SER A 50 2.38 3.35 -7.34
N TRP A 51 1.28 3.26 -6.62
CA TRP A 51 1.01 4.07 -5.43
C TRP A 51 0.92 3.18 -4.20
N ILE A 52 1.38 3.69 -3.06
CA ILE A 52 1.10 3.10 -1.75
C ILE A 52 0.02 3.96 -1.10
N TYR A 53 -1.03 3.31 -0.62
CA TYR A 53 -2.01 3.90 0.29
C TYR A 53 -1.91 3.20 1.64
N MET A 54 -1.94 3.99 2.71
CA MET A 54 -1.92 3.53 4.09
C MET A 54 -2.70 4.53 4.91
N ASP A 55 -3.55 4.04 5.79
CA ASP A 55 -4.34 4.83 6.73
C ASP A 55 -3.62 4.94 8.08
N GLU A 56 -3.40 3.82 8.76
CA GLU A 56 -2.95 3.78 10.14
C GLU A 56 -1.84 2.76 10.38
N VAL A 57 -1.00 3.06 11.37
CA VAL A 57 -0.03 2.14 11.95
C VAL A 57 -0.31 2.06 13.44
N LEU A 58 -0.87 0.94 13.88
CA LEU A 58 -1.15 0.68 15.28
C LEU A 58 0.04 -0.03 15.94
N ILE A 59 0.47 0.49 17.09
CA ILE A 59 1.46 -0.15 17.98
C ILE A 59 0.75 -0.46 19.30
N GLN A 60 0.82 -1.72 19.73
CA GLN A 60 0.18 -2.23 20.96
C GLN A 60 1.22 -2.84 21.91
#